data_AF-A0A7V9JDV6-F1
#
_entry.id   AF-A0A7V9JDV6-F1
#
_cell.length_a   1.000
_cell.length_b   1.000
_cell.length_c   1.000
_cell.angle_alpha   90.00
_cell.angle_beta   90.00
_cell.angle_gamma   90.00
#
_symmetry.space_group_name_H-M   'P 1'
#
loop_
_entity.id
_entity.type
_entity.pdbx_description
1 polymer ?
#
loop_
_entity_poly.entity_id
_entity_poly.type
_entity_poly.pdbx_seq_one_letter_code
_entity_poly.pdbx_strand_id
1 'polypeptide(L)'
;MGEKLKGIRLRRETIALGLLLLLAFGLRVAWLGTIPGNITADEADNLTTIFKIQVTGDPGLFDLDWKPQPAMSMYVFSAFMWVFGDNIFGMRMASAVLSTLALLPFYALARRVVRPVAA
;
A
#
# COMPACT_ATOMS: atom_id res chain seq x y z
N MET A 1 28.67 6.87 -28.25
CA MET A 1 27.92 6.10 -27.22
C MET A 1 27.94 6.88 -25.90
N GLY A 2 27.27 8.05 -25.84
CA GLY A 2 27.49 9.02 -24.74
C GLY A 2 26.38 10.06 -24.56
N GLU A 3 25.12 9.71 -24.82
CA GLU A 3 23.97 10.64 -24.79
C GLU A 3 22.79 10.11 -23.94
N LYS A 4 23.03 9.23 -22.95
CA LYS A 4 21.97 8.61 -22.13
C LYS A 4 21.95 8.97 -20.64
N LEU A 5 22.64 10.04 -20.25
CA LEU A 5 22.53 10.60 -18.90
C LEU A 5 22.14 12.08 -18.97
N LYS A 6 21.06 12.40 -19.71
CA LYS A 6 20.38 13.69 -19.56
C LYS A 6 19.78 13.70 -18.16
N GLY A 7 20.50 14.40 -17.28
CA GLY A 7 20.28 14.45 -15.84
C GLY A 7 18.83 14.64 -15.46
N ILE A 8 18.50 14.04 -14.32
CA ILE A 8 17.24 14.24 -13.61
C ILE A 8 17.14 15.74 -13.30
N ARG A 9 16.57 16.53 -14.23
CA ARG A 9 16.08 17.87 -13.93
C ARG A 9 14.89 17.68 -13.01
N LEU A 10 15.16 17.63 -11.69
CA LEU A 10 14.13 17.63 -10.67
C LEU A 10 13.32 18.92 -10.82
N ARG A 11 12.16 18.81 -11.48
CA ARG A 11 11.17 19.89 -11.47
C ARG A 11 10.70 20.05 -10.03
N ARG A 12 10.47 21.29 -9.58
CA ARG A 12 9.96 21.59 -8.21
C ARG A 12 8.75 20.73 -7.85
N GLU A 13 7.90 20.49 -8.85
CA GLU A 13 6.77 19.57 -8.82
C GLU A 13 7.15 18.14 -8.41
N THR A 14 8.19 17.56 -9.02
CA THR A 14 8.69 16.21 -8.71
C THR A 14 9.28 16.15 -7.30
N ILE A 15 9.99 17.20 -6.87
CA ILE A 15 10.51 17.30 -5.50
C ILE A 15 9.35 17.34 -4.51
N ALA A 16 8.35 18.19 -4.75
CA ALA A 16 7.17 18.32 -3.89
C ALA A 16 6.39 17.01 -3.79
N LEU A 17 6.18 16.31 -4.91
CA LEU A 17 5.54 15.00 -4.91
C LEU A 17 6.37 13.97 -4.13
N GLY A 18 7.69 13.93 -4.34
CA GLY A 18 8.58 13.04 -3.60
C GLY A 18 8.53 13.27 -2.09
N LEU A 19 8.59 14.54 -1.65
CA LEU A 19 8.45 14.91 -0.24
C LEU A 19 7.08 14.52 0.32
N LEU A 20 6.01 14.70 -0.45
CA LEU A 20 4.66 14.33 -0.05
C LEU A 20 4.54 12.81 0.14
N LEU A 21 5.10 12.01 -0.78
CA LEU A 21 5.13 10.55 -0.65
C LEU A 21 5.92 10.10 0.59
N LEU A 22 7.09 10.69 0.83
CA LEU A 22 7.91 10.38 2.01
C LEU A 22 7.18 10.73 3.31
N LEU A 23 6.54 11.90 3.36
CA LEU A 23 5.74 12.33 4.51
C LEU A 23 4.54 11.40 4.71
N ALA A 24 3.79 11.09 3.65
CA ALA A 24 2.62 10.24 3.70
C ALA A 24 2.94 8.81 4.15
N PHE A 25 4.08 8.26 3.69
CA PHE A 25 4.57 6.96 4.11
C PHE A 25 5.07 6.98 5.56
N GLY A 26 5.90 7.97 5.91
CA GLY A 26 6.45 8.12 7.26
C GLY A 26 5.36 8.23 8.33
N LEU A 27 4.33 9.05 8.08
CA LEU A 27 3.18 9.18 8.98
C LEU A 27 2.39 7.87 9.13
N ARG A 28 2.29 7.06 8.07
CA ARG A 28 1.60 5.76 8.12
C ARG A 28 2.40 4.71 8.89
N VAL A 29 3.72 4.70 8.75
CA VAL A 29 4.57 3.66 9.35
C VAL A 29 4.92 3.95 10.81
N ALA A 30 4.98 5.22 11.22
CA ALA A 30 5.49 5.65 12.54
C ALA A 30 4.85 4.95 13.74
N TRP A 31 3.56 4.61 13.67
CA TRP A 31 2.84 3.90 14.74
C TRP A 31 2.11 2.65 14.24
N LEU A 32 2.55 2.08 13.12
CA LEU A 32 1.81 1.00 12.46
C LEU A 32 1.67 -0.27 13.32
N GLY A 33 2.71 -0.56 14.11
CA GLY A 33 2.75 -1.70 15.02
C GLY A 33 2.06 -1.45 16.38
N THR A 34 1.56 -0.24 16.66
CA THR A 34 0.83 0.00 17.91
C THR A 34 -0.58 -0.55 17.79
N ILE A 35 -1.03 -1.19 18.86
CA ILE A 35 -2.39 -1.73 18.96
C ILE A 35 -3.26 -0.65 19.60
N PRO A 36 -4.11 0.04 18.83
CA PRO A 36 -5.12 0.91 19.43
C PRO A 36 -6.15 0.06 20.16
N GLY A 37 -6.83 0.62 21.16
CA GLY A 37 -7.95 -0.04 21.83
C GLY A 37 -9.17 -0.30 20.95
N ASN A 38 -9.11 0.02 19.63
CA ASN A 38 -10.21 -0.12 18.68
C ASN A 38 -9.97 -1.16 17.57
N ILE A 39 -9.17 -2.22 17.81
CA ILE A 39 -9.04 -3.31 16.82
C ILE A 39 -10.44 -3.74 16.37
N THR A 40 -10.69 -3.64 15.07
CA THR A 40 -11.90 -4.13 14.45
C THR A 40 -11.75 -5.64 14.22
N ALA A 41 -12.84 -6.39 14.37
CA ALA A 41 -12.84 -7.83 14.10
C ALA A 41 -12.34 -8.16 12.68
N ASP A 42 -12.54 -7.24 11.73
CA ASP A 42 -12.13 -7.40 10.33
C ASP A 42 -10.62 -7.64 10.15
N GLU A 43 -9.75 -6.99 10.94
CA GLU A 43 -8.31 -7.24 10.84
C GLU A 43 -7.97 -8.69 11.25
N ALA A 44 -8.56 -9.18 12.34
CA ALA A 44 -8.33 -10.56 12.81
C ALA A 44 -8.90 -11.62 11.85
N ASP A 45 -10.05 -11.33 11.25
CA ASP A 45 -10.69 -12.20 10.28
C ASP A 45 -9.86 -12.34 8.98
N ASN A 46 -9.33 -11.22 8.48
CA ASN A 46 -8.41 -11.22 7.34
C ASN A 46 -7.15 -12.02 7.66
N LEU A 47 -6.62 -11.85 8.87
CA LEU A 47 -5.42 -12.53 9.33
C LEU A 47 -5.58 -14.06 9.33
N THR A 48 -6.76 -14.56 9.72
CA THR A 48 -7.07 -16.00 9.69
C THR A 48 -6.96 -16.56 8.27
N THR A 49 -7.46 -15.82 7.27
CA THR A 49 -7.36 -16.23 5.86
C THR A 49 -5.92 -16.16 5.36
N ILE A 50 -5.18 -15.11 5.73
CA ILE A 50 -3.78 -14.95 5.37
C ILE A 50 -2.94 -16.12 5.88
N PHE A 51 -3.09 -16.50 7.15
CA PHE A 51 -2.38 -17.66 7.71
C PHE A 51 -2.79 -18.96 7.03
N LYS A 52 -4.07 -19.13 6.70
CA LYS A 52 -4.53 -20.29 5.95
C LYS A 52 -3.85 -20.38 4.58
N ILE A 53 -3.75 -19.26 3.85
CA ILE A 53 -3.05 -19.19 2.56
C ILE A 53 -1.57 -19.54 2.73
N GLN A 54 -0.90 -19.02 3.76
CA GLN A 54 0.53 -19.29 4.01
C GLN A 54 0.80 -20.78 4.33
N VAL A 55 -0.10 -21.44 5.07
CA VAL A 55 0.08 -22.83 5.51
C VAL A 55 -0.39 -23.85 4.47
N THR A 56 -1.55 -23.59 3.85
CA THR A 56 -2.25 -24.58 3.01
C THR A 56 -2.28 -24.22 1.53
N GLY A 57 -2.08 -22.95 1.18
CA GLY A 57 -2.30 -22.44 -0.17
C GLY A 57 -3.77 -22.17 -0.51
N ASP A 58 -4.71 -22.47 0.39
CA ASP A 58 -6.15 -22.24 0.23
C ASP A 58 -6.64 -20.99 1.00
N PRO A 59 -7.66 -20.27 0.51
CA PRO A 59 -8.28 -20.41 -0.82
C PRO A 59 -7.34 -19.95 -1.94
N GLY A 60 -7.57 -20.42 -3.17
CA GLY A 60 -6.78 -20.03 -4.34
C GLY A 60 -6.92 -18.54 -4.70
N LEU A 61 -6.02 -18.03 -5.56
CA LEU A 61 -5.93 -16.60 -5.89
C LEU A 61 -7.24 -15.97 -6.41
N PHE A 62 -8.05 -16.75 -7.14
CA PHE A 62 -9.32 -16.32 -7.72
C PHE A 62 -10.53 -16.93 -7.02
N ASP A 63 -10.32 -17.61 -5.90
CA ASP A 63 -11.39 -18.14 -5.08
C ASP A 63 -11.94 -17.07 -4.14
N LEU A 64 -13.01 -17.46 -3.43
CA LEU A 64 -13.62 -16.65 -2.39
C LEU A 64 -13.02 -17.00 -1.04
N ASP A 65 -12.84 -15.99 -0.19
CA ASP A 65 -12.53 -16.17 1.22
C ASP A 65 -13.77 -16.60 2.03
N TRP A 66 -13.60 -16.69 3.34
CA TRP A 66 -14.68 -17.08 4.25
C TRP A 66 -15.86 -16.08 4.29
N LYS A 67 -15.63 -14.82 3.91
CA LYS A 67 -16.60 -13.71 3.89
C LYS A 67 -16.94 -13.30 2.46
N PRO A 68 -17.42 -14.28 1.67
CA PRO A 68 -17.33 -14.39 0.19
C PRO A 68 -16.70 -13.21 -0.57
N GLN A 69 -15.49 -12.78 -0.19
CA GLN A 69 -14.72 -11.73 -0.83
C GLN A 69 -13.61 -12.36 -1.68
N PRO A 70 -13.18 -11.72 -2.79
CA PRO A 70 -12.07 -12.23 -3.58
C PRO A 70 -10.77 -12.37 -2.75
N ALA A 71 -10.23 -13.59 -2.70
CA ALA A 71 -9.04 -13.93 -1.93
C ALA A 71 -7.75 -13.24 -2.43
N MET A 72 -7.75 -12.72 -3.66
CA MET A 72 -6.61 -11.99 -4.26
C MET A 72 -6.03 -10.94 -3.31
N SER A 73 -6.89 -10.18 -2.62
CA SER A 73 -6.42 -9.16 -1.67
C SER A 73 -5.58 -9.80 -0.55
N MET A 74 -6.03 -10.93 0.01
CA MET A 74 -5.32 -11.66 1.06
C MET A 74 -3.96 -12.19 0.63
N TYR A 75 -3.78 -12.57 -0.65
CA TYR A 75 -2.46 -12.92 -1.18
C TYR A 75 -1.48 -11.75 -1.17
N VAL A 76 -1.95 -10.52 -1.44
CA VAL A 76 -1.10 -9.33 -1.35
C VAL A 76 -0.66 -9.13 0.11
N PHE A 77 -1.59 -9.19 1.07
CA PHE A 77 -1.24 -9.08 2.48
C PHE A 77 -0.31 -10.21 2.96
N SER A 78 -0.54 -11.45 2.49
CA SER A 78 0.31 -12.61 2.76
C SER A 78 1.75 -12.38 2.28
N ALA A 79 1.94 -11.85 1.07
CA ALA A 79 3.26 -11.53 0.54
C ALA A 79 3.96 -10.44 1.37
N PHE A 80 3.24 -9.44 1.85
CA PHE A 80 3.80 -8.41 2.73
C PHE A 80 4.17 -8.98 4.11
N MET A 81 3.33 -9.82 4.71
CA MET A 81 3.67 -10.48 5.97
C MET A 81 4.88 -11.41 5.83
N TRP A 82 5.04 -12.10 4.70
CA TRP A 82 6.23 -12.89 4.42
C TRP A 82 7.52 -12.05 4.39
N VAL A 83 7.46 -10.79 3.91
CA VAL A 83 8.62 -9.88 3.84
C VAL A 83 8.86 -9.14 5.16
N PHE A 84 7.81 -8.64 5.81
CA PHE A 84 7.89 -7.73 6.96
C PHE A 84 7.66 -8.42 8.31
N GLY A 85 7.31 -9.71 8.30
CA GLY A 85 7.10 -10.56 9.47
C GLY A 85 5.62 -10.80 9.80
N ASP A 86 5.36 -11.93 10.47
CA ASP A 86 4.02 -12.37 10.89
C ASP A 86 3.57 -11.66 12.18
N ASN A 87 3.37 -10.35 12.07
CA ASN A 87 2.90 -9.50 13.15
C ASN A 87 2.01 -8.36 12.60
N ILE A 88 1.43 -7.57 13.49
CA ILE A 88 0.52 -6.47 13.12
C ILE A 88 1.21 -5.44 12.22
N PHE A 89 2.50 -5.19 12.42
CA PHE A 89 3.26 -4.29 11.59
C PHE A 89 3.35 -4.81 10.15
N GLY A 90 3.69 -6.09 9.96
CA GLY A 90 3.77 -6.71 8.63
C GLY A 90 2.42 -6.77 7.93
N MET A 91 1.37 -7.13 8.66
CA MET A 91 -0.01 -7.15 8.14
C MET A 91 -0.43 -5.76 7.62
N ARG A 92 -0.22 -4.72 8.41
CA ARG A 92 -0.64 -3.36 8.04
C ARG A 92 0.28 -2.69 7.02
N MET A 93 1.49 -3.23 6.80
CA MET A 93 2.45 -2.68 5.85
C MET A 93 1.90 -2.67 4.41
N ALA A 94 1.13 -3.70 4.04
CA ALA A 94 0.44 -3.73 2.75
C ALA A 94 -0.43 -2.49 2.54
N SER A 95 -1.28 -2.16 3.52
CA SER A 95 -2.13 -0.96 3.46
C SER A 95 -1.31 0.33 3.43
N ALA A 96 -0.26 0.44 4.25
CA ALA A 96 0.60 1.62 4.28
C ALA A 96 1.28 1.88 2.93
N VAL A 97 1.82 0.84 2.29
CA VAL A 97 2.48 0.94 0.98
C VAL A 97 1.46 1.21 -0.13
N LEU A 98 0.39 0.42 -0.24
CA LEU A 98 -0.60 0.55 -1.31
C LEU A 98 -1.29 1.92 -1.28
N SER A 99 -1.65 2.42 -0.09
CA SER A 99 -2.26 3.75 0.04
C SER A 99 -1.29 4.90 -0.25
N THR A 100 0.01 4.73 0.03
CA THR A 100 1.03 5.70 -0.37
C THR A 100 1.20 5.70 -1.89
N LEU A 101 1.28 4.53 -2.52
CA LEU A 101 1.40 4.40 -3.97
C LEU A 101 0.16 4.92 -4.71
N ALA A 102 -1.03 4.84 -4.11
CA ALA A 102 -2.26 5.40 -4.66
C ALA A 102 -2.21 6.92 -4.88
N LEU A 103 -1.31 7.64 -4.21
CA LEU A 103 -1.07 9.06 -4.45
C LEU A 103 -0.51 9.34 -5.85
N LEU A 104 0.21 8.38 -6.46
CA LEU A 104 0.77 8.53 -7.82
C LEU A 104 -0.32 8.61 -8.90
N PRO A 105 -1.24 7.64 -9.05
CA PRO A 105 -2.32 7.75 -10.03
C PRO A 105 -3.28 8.88 -9.68
N PHE A 106 -3.51 9.16 -8.39
CA PHE A 106 -4.30 10.32 -7.99
C PHE A 106 -3.66 11.63 -8.47
N TYR A 107 -2.35 11.79 -8.26
CA TYR A 107 -1.60 12.95 -8.74
C TYR A 107 -1.66 13.07 -10.27
N ALA A 108 -1.47 11.96 -10.98
CA ALA A 108 -1.55 11.94 -12.43
C ALA A 108 -2.95 12.36 -12.93
N LEU A 109 -4.01 11.93 -12.26
CA LEU A 109 -5.38 12.34 -12.55
C LEU A 109 -5.61 13.82 -12.23
N ALA A 110 -5.22 14.27 -11.04
CA ALA A 110 -5.34 15.65 -10.61
C ALA A 110 -4.64 16.61 -11.58
N ARG A 111 -3.42 16.26 -12.03
CA ARG A 111 -2.68 17.04 -13.02
C ARG A 111 -3.41 17.17 -14.37
N ARG A 112 -4.19 16.16 -14.77
CA ARG A 112 -4.95 16.17 -16.03
C ARG A 112 -6.25 16.97 -15.92
N VAL A 113 -6.91 16.92 -14.78
CA VAL A 113 -8.28 17.44 -14.60
C VAL A 113 -8.28 18.84 -13.99
N VAL A 114 -7.36 19.13 -13.06
CA VAL A 114 -7.27 20.43 -12.40
C VAL A 114 -6.62 21.41 -13.37
N ARG A 115 -7.44 22.28 -13.95
CA ARG A 115 -6.96 23.47 -14.68
C ARG A 115 -6.46 24.52 -13.67
N PRO A 116 -5.47 25.34 -14.03
CA PRO A 116 -5.14 26.50 -13.22
C PRO A 116 -6.41 27.35 -13.03
N VAL A 117 -6.61 27.89 -11.84
CA VAL A 117 -7.63 28.91 -11.62
C VAL A 117 -7.37 30.02 -12.63
N ALA A 118 -8.37 30.34 -13.46
CA ALA A 118 -8.27 31.47 -14.38
C ALA A 118 -8.02 32.72 -13.52
N ALA A 119 -6.81 33.28 -13.65
CA ALA A 119 -6.40 34.53 -13.01
C ALA A 119 -6.92 35.72 -13.81
#